data_AF-A0A6L6TA34-F1
#
_entry.id   AF-A0A6L6TA34-F1
#
_cell.length_a   1.000
_cell.length_b   1.000
_cell.length_c   1.000
_cell.angle_alpha   90.00
_cell.angle_beta   90.00
_cell.angle_gamma   90.00
#
_symmetry.space_group_name_H-M   'P 1'
#
loop_
_entity.id
_entity.type
_entity.pdbx_description
1 polymer ?
#
loop_
_entity_poly.entity_id
_entity_poly.type
_entity_poly.pdbx_seq_one_letter_code
_entity_poly.pdbx_strand_id
1 'polypeptide(L)'
;MVQKVLEFTDAVKKYYSEDGSVVSFYSSLYREMISNDVLDINFVSQMVDVDTTCQRLSELLILKHCVESGFTILKGKKKKGSPDITFEFETRKVNIEVITPRMVTEAASSFAQIDCTPFKSARSERRSVIVPTPKMESLHPRITGALKEKADKFEGYISGGAVAKGDINIVCINLGFVDGNDLIDYPYLKNIFYKQEVIYIDIEKEAGSGVGIREYDFTVVKETGAEFRASYFDNFYFSHIDGAWVVSCNEKVRVNIRKPVYEHDIYRNVFYAGKNSKASDSLLAALSINSPASDGFIAHIKTHGKLP
;
A
#
# COMPACT_ATOMS: atom_id res chain seq x y z
N MET A 1 19.16 3.67 -25.80
CA MET A 1 18.51 4.50 -24.76
C MET A 1 17.30 5.25 -25.32
N VAL A 2 17.47 6.04 -26.39
CA VAL A 2 16.37 6.80 -27.03
C VAL A 2 15.15 5.94 -27.41
N GLN A 3 15.37 4.80 -28.09
CA GLN A 3 14.28 3.89 -28.49
C GLN A 3 13.44 3.38 -27.30
N LYS A 4 14.09 2.95 -26.21
CA LYS A 4 13.41 2.48 -24.99
C LYS A 4 12.58 3.57 -24.31
N VAL A 5 13.00 4.83 -24.40
CA VAL A 5 12.28 5.98 -23.83
C VAL A 5 11.04 6.29 -24.66
N LEU A 6 11.11 6.15 -25.99
CA LEU A 6 9.94 6.28 -26.86
C LEU A 6 8.93 5.17 -26.59
N GLU A 7 9.37 3.91 -26.56
CA GLU A 7 8.51 2.76 -26.25
C GLU A 7 7.80 2.90 -24.90
N PHE A 8 8.53 3.36 -23.87
CA PHE A 8 7.93 3.66 -22.56
C PHE A 8 6.88 4.78 -22.65
N THR A 9 7.21 5.88 -23.33
CA THR A 9 6.31 7.03 -23.47
C THR A 9 5.03 6.62 -24.22
N ASP A 10 5.14 5.79 -25.25
CA ASP A 10 4.01 5.28 -26.02
C ASP A 10 3.14 4.34 -25.17
N ALA A 11 3.75 3.50 -24.34
CA ALA A 11 3.00 2.64 -23.40
C ALA A 11 2.22 3.47 -22.37
N VAL A 12 2.83 4.51 -21.77
CA VAL A 12 2.14 5.41 -20.83
C VAL A 12 0.95 6.10 -21.50
N LYS A 13 1.13 6.63 -22.72
CA LYS A 13 0.03 7.26 -23.47
C LYS A 13 -1.09 6.29 -23.77
N LYS A 14 -0.75 5.09 -24.23
CA LYS A 14 -1.72 4.10 -24.67
C LYS A 14 -2.51 3.48 -23.52
N TYR A 15 -1.86 3.26 -22.38
CA TYR A 15 -2.39 2.44 -21.30
C TYR A 15 -2.61 3.18 -19.98
N TYR A 16 -2.26 4.45 -19.86
CA TYR A 16 -2.43 5.18 -18.60
C TYR A 16 -3.02 6.58 -18.77
N SER A 17 -2.38 7.46 -19.53
CA SER A 17 -2.84 8.85 -19.67
C SER A 17 -2.28 9.53 -20.92
N GLU A 18 -3.15 10.26 -21.63
CA GLU A 18 -2.75 11.13 -22.74
C GLU A 18 -2.33 12.55 -22.29
N ASP A 19 -2.46 12.88 -21.00
CA ASP A 19 -2.07 14.18 -20.45
C ASP A 19 -0.55 14.37 -20.58
N GLY A 20 -0.15 15.41 -21.33
CA GLY A 20 1.27 15.69 -21.60
C GLY A 20 2.11 15.93 -20.34
N SER A 21 1.52 16.46 -19.27
CA SER A 21 2.22 16.67 -17.99
C SER A 21 2.48 15.36 -17.26
N VAL A 22 1.49 14.46 -17.23
CA VAL A 22 1.59 13.12 -16.64
C VAL A 22 2.61 12.28 -17.40
N VAL A 23 2.53 12.29 -18.73
CA VAL A 23 3.47 11.58 -19.61
C VAL A 23 4.88 12.12 -19.41
N SER A 24 5.06 13.44 -19.39
CA SER A 24 6.37 14.07 -19.17
C SER A 24 6.96 13.69 -17.81
N PHE A 25 6.13 13.69 -16.76
CA PHE A 25 6.52 13.30 -15.41
C PHE A 25 7.08 11.88 -15.38
N TYR A 26 6.34 10.89 -15.87
CA TYR A 26 6.80 9.49 -15.86
C TYR A 26 7.97 9.25 -16.81
N SER A 27 8.01 9.91 -17.98
CA SER A 27 9.14 9.78 -18.90
C SER A 27 10.43 10.36 -18.31
N SER A 28 10.34 11.45 -17.53
CA SER A 28 11.49 11.99 -16.79
C SER A 28 11.98 10.99 -15.74
N LEU A 29 11.05 10.42 -14.97
CA LEU A 29 11.35 9.45 -13.93
C LEU A 29 11.99 8.18 -14.51
N TYR A 30 11.44 7.66 -15.61
CA TYR A 30 11.99 6.49 -16.30
C TYR A 30 13.43 6.74 -16.81
N ARG A 31 13.71 7.92 -17.38
CA ARG A 31 15.08 8.28 -17.81
C ARG A 31 16.07 8.30 -16.65
N GLU A 32 15.65 8.86 -15.52
CA GLU A 32 16.47 8.87 -14.31
C GLU A 32 16.79 7.44 -13.85
N MET A 33 15.78 6.57 -13.78
CA MET A 33 15.96 5.19 -13.31
C MET A 33 16.75 4.30 -14.28
N ILE A 34 16.61 4.48 -15.59
CA ILE A 34 17.50 3.82 -16.56
C ILE A 34 18.94 4.28 -16.38
N SER A 35 19.17 5.59 -16.21
CA SER A 35 20.52 6.14 -16.11
C SER A 35 21.26 5.63 -14.87
N ASN A 36 20.50 5.25 -13.83
CA ASN A 36 21.02 4.64 -12.62
C ASN A 36 21.18 3.10 -12.68
N ASP A 37 20.77 2.46 -13.78
CA ASP A 37 20.79 0.99 -13.99
C ASP A 37 20.06 0.19 -12.88
N VAL A 38 18.86 0.67 -12.52
CA VAL A 38 18.04 0.09 -11.43
C VAL A 38 16.74 -0.58 -11.93
N LEU A 39 16.48 -0.55 -13.23
CA LEU A 39 15.29 -1.18 -13.84
C LEU A 39 15.64 -2.54 -14.44
N ASP A 40 14.68 -3.47 -14.41
CA ASP A 40 14.84 -4.76 -15.06
C ASP A 40 14.79 -4.65 -16.60
N ILE A 41 15.35 -5.64 -17.29
CA ILE A 41 15.48 -5.61 -18.75
C ILE A 41 14.13 -5.64 -19.48
N ASN A 42 13.09 -6.19 -18.84
CA ASN A 42 11.76 -6.39 -19.40
C ASN A 42 10.76 -5.32 -18.94
N PHE A 43 11.24 -4.26 -18.30
CA PHE A 43 10.40 -3.24 -17.66
C PHE A 43 9.34 -2.69 -18.61
N VAL A 44 9.75 -2.21 -19.79
CA VAL A 44 8.84 -1.66 -20.80
C VAL A 44 8.06 -2.75 -21.54
N SER A 45 8.68 -3.89 -21.85
CA SER A 45 8.01 -4.96 -22.60
C SER A 45 6.86 -5.60 -21.84
N GLN A 46 6.79 -5.42 -20.53
CA GLN A 46 5.67 -5.88 -19.70
C GLN A 46 4.53 -4.86 -19.60
N MET A 47 4.69 -3.62 -20.08
CA MET A 47 3.64 -2.61 -20.12
C MET A 47 2.71 -2.85 -21.31
N VAL A 48 1.91 -3.91 -21.23
CA VAL A 48 1.09 -4.43 -22.35
C VAL A 48 -0.39 -4.08 -22.23
N ASP A 49 -0.82 -3.69 -21.04
CA ASP A 49 -2.17 -3.28 -20.70
C ASP A 49 -2.15 -2.24 -19.57
N VAL A 50 -3.33 -1.78 -19.17
CA VAL A 50 -3.49 -0.74 -18.14
C VAL A 50 -2.94 -1.19 -16.78
N ASP A 51 -3.15 -2.44 -16.38
CA ASP A 51 -2.79 -2.92 -15.04
C ASP A 51 -1.28 -3.12 -14.90
N THR A 52 -0.67 -3.79 -15.87
CA THR A 52 0.78 -3.97 -15.93
C THR A 52 1.50 -2.63 -16.08
N THR A 53 0.92 -1.69 -16.84
CA THR A 53 1.44 -0.32 -16.94
C THR A 53 1.39 0.39 -15.59
N CYS A 54 0.24 0.42 -14.91
CA CYS A 54 0.10 1.06 -13.59
C CYS A 54 1.04 0.45 -12.55
N GLN A 55 1.20 -0.88 -12.55
CA GLN A 55 2.15 -1.58 -11.69
C GLN A 55 3.58 -1.07 -11.92
N ARG A 56 4.02 -0.94 -13.18
CA ARG A 56 5.34 -0.39 -13.49
C ARG A 56 5.49 1.08 -13.11
N LEU A 57 4.46 1.90 -13.31
CA LEU A 57 4.47 3.30 -12.87
C LEU A 57 4.56 3.43 -11.35
N SER A 58 3.84 2.57 -10.63
CA SER A 58 3.91 2.45 -9.18
C SER A 58 5.32 2.06 -8.71
N GLU A 59 5.93 1.03 -9.31
CA GLU A 59 7.32 0.66 -9.03
C GLU A 59 8.29 1.83 -9.21
N LEU A 60 8.15 2.62 -10.29
CA LEU A 60 8.99 3.82 -10.51
C LEU A 60 8.83 4.85 -9.39
N LEU A 61 7.60 5.08 -8.92
CA LEU A 61 7.33 6.04 -7.85
C LEU A 61 7.93 5.61 -6.53
N ILE A 62 7.76 4.33 -6.15
CA ILE A 62 8.32 3.79 -4.91
C ILE A 62 9.85 3.76 -5.00
N LEU A 63 10.41 3.38 -6.14
CA LEU A 63 11.84 3.40 -6.39
C LEU A 63 12.40 4.81 -6.26
N LYS A 64 11.73 5.82 -6.83
CA LYS A 64 12.11 7.23 -6.68
C LYS A 64 12.11 7.65 -5.22
N HIS A 65 11.07 7.28 -4.47
CA HIS A 65 10.98 7.59 -3.05
C HIS A 65 12.15 6.98 -2.27
N CYS A 66 12.51 5.72 -2.52
CA CYS A 66 13.66 5.08 -1.89
C CYS A 66 14.98 5.83 -2.21
N VAL A 67 15.21 6.18 -3.48
CA VAL A 67 16.40 6.94 -3.91
C VAL A 67 16.48 8.30 -3.21
N GLU A 68 15.37 9.06 -3.22
CA GLU A 68 15.33 10.37 -2.58
C GLU A 68 15.50 10.26 -1.05
N SER A 69 15.23 9.09 -0.46
CA SER A 69 15.37 8.83 0.99
C SER A 69 16.82 8.50 1.36
N GLY A 70 17.74 8.62 0.40
CA GLY A 70 19.17 8.42 0.60
C GLY A 70 19.62 6.98 0.43
N PHE A 71 18.74 6.07 0.03
CA PHE A 71 19.11 4.67 -0.16
C PHE A 71 19.85 4.46 -1.48
N THR A 72 20.97 3.75 -1.40
CA THR A 72 21.66 3.27 -2.59
C THR A 72 20.96 2.01 -3.08
N ILE A 73 20.16 2.15 -4.14
CA ILE A 73 19.54 1.00 -4.79
C ILE A 73 20.63 0.11 -5.37
N LEU A 74 20.54 -1.19 -5.09
CA LEU A 74 21.52 -2.15 -5.56
C LEU A 74 21.44 -2.25 -7.09
N LYS A 75 22.51 -1.78 -7.74
CA LYS A 75 22.62 -1.67 -9.20
C LYS A 75 22.77 -3.03 -9.86
N GLY A 76 22.30 -3.08 -11.09
CA GLY A 76 22.59 -4.16 -12.02
C GLY A 76 21.33 -4.77 -12.60
N LYS A 77 21.47 -5.35 -13.80
CA LYS A 77 20.43 -6.14 -14.45
C LYS A 77 19.90 -7.19 -13.48
N LYS A 78 18.77 -6.89 -12.85
CA LYS A 78 18.03 -7.79 -11.99
C LYS A 78 18.00 -9.17 -12.63
N LYS A 79 18.62 -10.16 -11.98
CA LYS A 79 18.51 -11.55 -12.42
C LYS A 79 17.03 -11.92 -12.37
N LYS A 80 16.59 -12.75 -13.31
CA LYS A 80 15.21 -13.29 -13.32
C LYS A 80 14.90 -13.88 -11.94
N GLY A 81 13.83 -13.43 -11.30
CA GLY A 81 13.46 -13.86 -9.94
C GLY A 81 14.14 -13.05 -8.83
N SER A 82 14.06 -11.73 -8.89
CA SER A 82 14.52 -10.82 -7.82
C SER A 82 13.42 -9.82 -7.46
N PRO A 83 13.45 -9.25 -6.24
CA PRO A 83 12.45 -8.29 -5.78
C PRO A 83 12.29 -7.05 -6.67
N ASP A 84 11.12 -6.41 -6.60
CA ASP A 84 10.81 -5.16 -7.31
C ASP A 84 11.73 -4.00 -6.90
N ILE A 85 12.21 -3.95 -5.66
CA ILE A 85 13.24 -2.99 -5.22
C ILE A 85 14.13 -3.67 -4.18
N THR A 86 15.45 -3.48 -4.28
CA THR A 86 16.41 -3.96 -3.28
C THR A 86 17.43 -2.87 -2.99
N PHE A 87 17.64 -2.56 -1.71
CA PHE A 87 18.68 -1.63 -1.27
C PHE A 87 19.32 -2.10 0.04
N GLU A 88 20.50 -1.57 0.32
CA GLU A 88 21.18 -1.80 1.60
C GLU A 88 20.74 -0.77 2.64
N PHE A 89 20.46 -1.25 3.84
CA PHE A 89 20.18 -0.44 5.01
C PHE A 89 20.93 -1.04 6.20
N GLU A 90 21.80 -0.23 6.81
CA GLU A 90 22.71 -0.69 7.87
C GLU A 90 23.49 -1.93 7.39
N THR A 91 23.39 -3.08 8.07
CA THR A 91 24.07 -4.33 7.69
C THR A 91 23.16 -5.33 6.97
N ARG A 92 21.99 -4.89 6.49
CA ARG A 92 20.94 -5.78 5.96
C ARG A 92 20.46 -5.29 4.60
N LYS A 93 19.86 -6.20 3.81
CA LYS A 93 19.15 -5.84 2.60
C LYS A 93 17.68 -5.66 2.90
N VAL A 94 17.09 -4.62 2.33
CA VAL A 94 15.64 -4.41 2.30
C VAL A 94 15.16 -4.76 0.91
N ASN A 95 14.19 -5.66 0.85
CA ASN A 95 13.54 -6.14 -0.36
C ASN A 95 12.09 -5.69 -0.34
N ILE A 96 11.64 -5.03 -1.41
CA ILE A 96 10.27 -4.56 -1.55
C ILE A 96 9.64 -5.23 -2.76
N GLU A 97 8.47 -5.84 -2.57
CA GLU A 97 7.56 -6.20 -3.66
C GLU A 97 6.41 -5.20 -3.68
N VAL A 98 6.19 -4.56 -4.83
CA VAL A 98 5.14 -3.56 -5.00
C VAL A 98 3.86 -4.24 -5.47
N ILE A 99 2.75 -3.89 -4.84
CA ILE A 99 1.39 -4.25 -5.24
C ILE A 99 0.66 -2.97 -5.61
N THR A 100 0.00 -2.97 -6.77
CA THR A 100 -0.84 -1.87 -7.22
C THR A 100 -2.25 -2.40 -7.46
N PRO A 101 -3.13 -2.41 -6.44
CA PRO A 101 -4.50 -2.90 -6.59
C PRO A 101 -5.24 -2.06 -7.64
N ARG A 102 -5.87 -2.75 -8.59
CA ARG A 102 -6.57 -2.15 -9.74
C ARG A 102 -7.90 -2.88 -9.97
N MET A 103 -8.81 -2.28 -10.74
CA MET A 103 -10.18 -2.79 -10.98
C MET A 103 -10.95 -3.03 -9.68
N VAL A 104 -10.95 -2.02 -8.82
CA VAL A 104 -11.79 -1.99 -7.62
C VAL A 104 -13.15 -1.49 -8.05
N THR A 105 -14.19 -2.26 -7.71
CA THR A 105 -15.58 -1.85 -7.97
C THR A 105 -15.87 -0.57 -7.22
N GLU A 106 -16.51 0.38 -7.89
CA GLU A 106 -16.86 1.66 -7.30
C GLU A 106 -18.35 1.73 -6.98
N ALA A 107 -18.69 2.52 -5.97
CA ALA A 107 -20.04 2.98 -5.71
C ALA A 107 -20.12 4.47 -6.05
N ALA A 108 -21.26 4.89 -6.60
CA ALA A 108 -21.57 6.31 -6.73
C ALA A 108 -22.01 6.85 -5.35
N SER A 109 -21.17 7.68 -4.75
CA SER A 109 -21.48 8.36 -3.49
C SER A 109 -21.78 9.83 -3.75
N SER A 110 -22.75 10.39 -3.02
CA SER A 110 -23.16 11.78 -3.15
C SER A 110 -22.52 12.63 -2.05
N PHE A 111 -21.63 13.53 -2.41
CA PHE A 111 -20.97 14.44 -1.48
C PHE A 111 -21.48 15.87 -1.66
N ALA A 112 -21.74 16.56 -0.55
CA ALA A 112 -22.05 17.97 -0.60
C ALA A 112 -20.78 18.77 -0.94
N GLN A 113 -20.79 19.45 -2.08
CA GLN A 113 -19.80 20.44 -2.44
C GLN A 113 -20.32 21.82 -2.07
N ILE A 114 -19.49 22.60 -1.39
CA ILE A 114 -19.73 24.01 -1.14
C ILE A 114 -18.86 24.78 -2.13
N ASP A 115 -19.50 25.51 -3.04
CA ASP A 115 -18.80 26.42 -3.95
C ASP A 115 -18.36 27.67 -3.17
N CYS A 116 -17.06 27.79 -2.96
CA CYS A 116 -16.42 28.92 -2.27
C CYS A 116 -15.76 29.87 -3.28
N THR A 117 -16.42 30.19 -4.39
CA THR A 117 -15.91 31.18 -5.33
C THR A 117 -15.85 32.57 -4.69
N PRO A 118 -14.67 33.21 -4.59
CA PRO A 118 -14.47 34.40 -3.76
C PRO A 118 -15.11 35.69 -4.32
N PHE A 119 -15.67 35.65 -5.53
CA PHE A 119 -16.28 36.83 -6.15
C PHE A 119 -17.56 36.48 -6.92
N LYS A 120 -18.69 36.84 -6.30
CA LYS A 120 -19.95 37.38 -6.85
C LYS A 120 -21.11 36.83 -6.04
N SER A 121 -21.75 37.70 -5.24
CA SER A 121 -23.17 37.83 -4.88
C SER A 121 -24.19 36.67 -5.08
N ALA A 122 -23.78 35.42 -5.16
CA ALA A 122 -24.61 34.25 -5.31
C ALA A 122 -24.77 33.62 -3.93
N ARG A 123 -26.01 33.28 -3.55
CA ARG A 123 -26.26 32.38 -2.42
C ARG A 123 -25.43 31.12 -2.66
N SER A 124 -24.68 30.68 -1.65
CA SER A 124 -23.95 29.41 -1.71
C SER A 124 -24.93 28.29 -2.05
N GLU A 125 -24.92 27.82 -3.29
CA GLU A 125 -25.72 26.66 -3.67
C GLU A 125 -24.98 25.43 -3.19
N ARG A 126 -25.57 24.74 -2.20
CA ARG A 126 -25.13 23.40 -1.83
C ARG A 126 -25.47 22.47 -2.98
N ARG A 127 -24.46 22.03 -3.72
CA ARG A 127 -24.64 21.06 -4.81
C ARG A 127 -24.07 19.72 -4.37
N SER A 128 -24.77 18.64 -4.72
CA SER A 128 -24.23 17.30 -4.55
C SER A 128 -23.41 16.93 -5.79
N VAL A 129 -22.18 16.48 -5.57
CA VAL A 129 -21.35 15.88 -6.62
C VAL A 129 -21.32 14.38 -6.40
N ILE A 130 -21.51 13.64 -7.48
CA ILE A 130 -21.32 12.19 -7.48
C ILE A 130 -19.82 11.94 -7.57
N VAL A 131 -19.27 11.27 -6.56
CA VAL A 131 -17.85 10.90 -6.50
C VAL A 131 -17.75 9.37 -6.49
N PRO A 132 -16.93 8.77 -7.36
CA PRO A 132 -16.65 7.35 -7.30
C PRO A 132 -15.96 7.02 -5.97
N THR A 133 -16.51 6.06 -5.24
CA THR A 133 -15.97 5.57 -3.96
C THR A 133 -15.59 4.10 -4.10
N PRO A 134 -14.32 3.72 -3.86
CA PRO A 134 -13.91 2.33 -3.85
C PRO A 134 -14.73 1.49 -2.87
N LYS A 135 -15.28 0.37 -3.31
CA LYS A 135 -15.91 -0.61 -2.43
C LYS A 135 -14.84 -1.46 -1.75
N MET A 136 -14.87 -1.52 -0.42
CA MET A 136 -13.92 -2.34 0.36
C MET A 136 -14.09 -3.83 0.07
N GLU A 137 -15.30 -4.28 -0.25
CA GLU A 137 -15.63 -5.66 -0.65
C GLU A 137 -14.96 -6.07 -1.96
N SER A 138 -14.53 -5.10 -2.78
CA SER A 138 -13.74 -5.33 -4.00
C SER A 138 -12.25 -5.10 -3.75
N LEU A 139 -11.89 -4.07 -2.98
CA LEU A 139 -10.49 -3.75 -2.66
C LEU A 139 -9.82 -4.82 -1.80
N HIS A 140 -10.49 -5.29 -0.73
CA HIS A 140 -9.94 -6.27 0.20
C HIS A 140 -9.54 -7.58 -0.51
N PRO A 141 -10.38 -8.20 -1.36
CA PRO A 141 -9.97 -9.38 -2.13
C PRO A 141 -8.79 -9.13 -3.06
N ARG A 142 -8.69 -7.93 -3.66
CA ARG A 142 -7.60 -7.59 -4.57
C ARG A 142 -6.28 -7.48 -3.84
N ILE A 143 -6.24 -6.73 -2.74
CA ILE A 143 -5.07 -6.62 -1.87
C ILE A 143 -4.67 -8.01 -1.37
N THR A 144 -5.65 -8.77 -0.88
CA THR A 144 -5.42 -10.11 -0.34
C THR A 144 -4.83 -11.06 -1.39
N GLY A 145 -5.43 -11.13 -2.59
CA GLY A 145 -4.94 -12.01 -3.66
C GLY A 145 -3.52 -11.66 -4.08
N ALA A 146 -3.23 -10.36 -4.22
CA ALA A 146 -1.91 -9.89 -4.58
C ALA A 146 -0.88 -10.14 -3.45
N LEU A 147 -1.26 -9.96 -2.19
CA LEU A 147 -0.38 -10.27 -1.05
C LEU A 147 0.05 -11.73 -1.06
N LYS A 148 -0.89 -12.64 -1.29
CA LYS A 148 -0.57 -14.07 -1.42
C LYS A 148 0.39 -14.33 -2.57
N GLU A 149 0.13 -13.77 -3.76
CA GLU A 149 1.02 -13.94 -4.91
C GLU A 149 2.44 -13.41 -4.64
N LYS A 150 2.56 -12.24 -4.00
CA LYS A 150 3.87 -11.66 -3.65
C LYS A 150 4.56 -12.43 -2.52
N ALA A 151 3.81 -13.00 -1.58
CA ALA A 151 4.36 -13.89 -0.56
C ALA A 151 4.95 -15.17 -1.18
N ASP A 152 4.23 -15.80 -2.10
CA ASP A 152 4.71 -16.98 -2.83
C ASP A 152 5.98 -16.64 -3.64
N LYS A 153 6.06 -15.43 -4.23
CA LYS A 153 7.28 -14.94 -4.90
C LYS A 153 8.47 -14.81 -3.94
N PHE A 154 8.27 -14.23 -2.76
CA PHE A 154 9.34 -14.13 -1.77
C PHE A 154 9.84 -15.50 -1.32
N GLU A 155 8.95 -16.47 -1.13
CA GLU A 155 9.34 -17.84 -0.81
C GLU A 155 10.20 -18.44 -1.94
N GLY A 156 9.83 -18.18 -3.19
CA GLY A 156 10.62 -18.50 -4.37
C GLY A 156 12.00 -17.84 -4.36
N TYR A 157 12.10 -16.54 -4.02
CA TYR A 157 13.37 -15.82 -3.95
C TYR A 157 14.28 -16.36 -2.84
N ILE A 158 13.72 -16.73 -1.69
CA ILE A 158 14.46 -17.31 -0.57
C ILE A 158 14.98 -18.69 -0.97
N SER A 159 14.13 -19.52 -1.57
CA SER A 159 14.50 -20.86 -2.05
C SER A 159 15.55 -20.81 -3.17
N GLY A 160 15.50 -19.79 -4.02
CA GLY A 160 16.47 -19.54 -5.09
C GLY A 160 17.75 -18.81 -4.64
N GLY A 161 17.86 -18.43 -3.37
CA GLY A 161 19.02 -17.71 -2.82
C GLY A 161 19.16 -16.25 -3.27
N ALA A 162 18.13 -15.68 -3.88
CA ALA A 162 18.09 -14.26 -4.26
C ALA A 162 17.83 -13.35 -3.04
N VAL A 163 17.13 -13.87 -2.03
CA VAL A 163 16.84 -13.20 -0.74
C VAL A 163 17.39 -14.06 0.39
N ALA A 164 18.14 -13.46 1.32
CA ALA A 164 18.67 -14.17 2.47
C ALA A 164 17.66 -14.17 3.63
N LYS A 165 17.72 -15.19 4.51
CA LYS A 165 16.86 -15.27 5.72
C LYS A 165 16.99 -14.05 6.65
N GLY A 166 18.14 -13.38 6.61
CA GLY A 166 18.43 -12.18 7.40
C GLY A 166 17.93 -10.87 6.80
N ASP A 167 17.42 -10.88 5.57
CA ASP A 167 16.93 -9.66 4.91
C ASP A 167 15.62 -9.15 5.55
N ILE A 168 15.26 -7.92 5.24
CA ILE A 168 13.96 -7.30 5.56
C ILE A 168 13.10 -7.37 4.31
N ASN A 169 11.99 -8.08 4.35
CA ASN A 169 11.09 -8.27 3.22
C ASN A 169 9.79 -7.51 3.46
N ILE A 170 9.49 -6.53 2.63
CA ILE A 170 8.33 -5.66 2.73
C ILE A 170 7.46 -5.84 1.50
N VAL A 171 6.14 -5.88 1.69
CA VAL A 171 5.20 -5.71 0.59
C VAL A 171 4.67 -4.28 0.62
N CYS A 172 4.93 -3.51 -0.45
CA CYS A 172 4.44 -2.15 -0.59
C CYS A 172 3.13 -2.13 -1.38
N ILE A 173 2.01 -1.81 -0.74
CA ILE A 173 0.70 -1.68 -1.37
C ILE A 173 0.48 -0.22 -1.72
N ASN A 174 0.57 0.12 -3.00
CA ASN A 174 0.29 1.47 -3.48
C ASN A 174 -1.15 1.58 -4.02
N LEU A 175 -1.97 2.32 -3.28
CA LEU A 175 -3.37 2.60 -3.56
C LEU A 175 -3.58 3.87 -4.40
N GLY A 176 -2.52 4.60 -4.75
CA GLY A 176 -2.63 5.88 -5.47
C GLY A 176 -3.16 5.78 -6.91
N PHE A 177 -3.20 4.56 -7.47
CA PHE A 177 -3.77 4.26 -8.78
C PHE A 177 -5.23 3.75 -8.70
N VAL A 178 -5.80 3.69 -7.49
CA VAL A 178 -7.23 3.44 -7.28
C VAL A 178 -7.95 4.78 -7.43
N ASP A 179 -8.97 4.81 -8.28
CA ASP A 179 -9.83 5.97 -8.44
C ASP A 179 -10.60 6.22 -7.13
N GLY A 180 -10.69 7.47 -6.70
CA GLY A 180 -11.25 7.80 -5.38
C GLY A 180 -10.44 7.27 -4.19
N ASN A 181 -9.12 7.04 -4.33
CA ASN A 181 -8.27 6.54 -3.25
C ASN A 181 -8.28 7.40 -1.96
N ASP A 182 -8.62 8.68 -2.07
CA ASP A 182 -8.79 9.59 -0.94
C ASP A 182 -9.93 9.17 0.00
N LEU A 183 -10.84 8.30 -0.47
CA LEU A 183 -12.01 7.79 0.27
C LEU A 183 -11.80 6.37 0.80
N ILE A 184 -10.59 5.81 0.72
CA ILE A 184 -10.30 4.48 1.26
C ILE A 184 -10.22 4.53 2.79
N ASP A 185 -10.90 3.58 3.45
CA ASP A 185 -10.85 3.40 4.90
C ASP A 185 -9.59 2.61 5.31
N TYR A 186 -8.48 3.33 5.50
CA TYR A 186 -7.23 2.74 5.97
C TYR A 186 -7.32 2.06 7.35
N PRO A 187 -8.04 2.62 8.35
CA PRO A 187 -8.32 1.91 9.59
C PRO A 187 -8.96 0.55 9.37
N TYR A 188 -9.90 0.41 8.43
CA TYR A 188 -10.53 -0.87 8.13
C TYR A 188 -9.58 -1.85 7.42
N LEU A 189 -8.65 -1.35 6.59
CA LEU A 189 -7.61 -2.17 5.94
C LEU A 189 -6.72 -2.91 6.95
N LYS A 190 -6.57 -2.42 8.20
CA LYS A 190 -5.77 -3.08 9.25
C LYS A 190 -6.18 -4.54 9.47
N ASN A 191 -7.46 -4.85 9.27
CA ASN A 191 -8.01 -6.19 9.46
C ASN A 191 -7.52 -7.19 8.40
N ILE A 192 -6.99 -6.72 7.26
CA ILE A 192 -6.28 -7.58 6.30
C ILE A 192 -4.94 -8.06 6.88
N PHE A 193 -4.35 -7.35 7.84
CA PHE A 193 -3.00 -7.68 8.33
C PHE A 193 -3.04 -8.35 9.71
N TYR A 194 -4.02 -8.00 10.55
CA TYR A 194 -4.21 -8.54 11.90
C TYR A 194 -5.55 -9.23 12.05
N LYS A 195 -5.67 -10.03 13.10
CA LYS A 195 -6.95 -10.55 13.53
C LYS A 195 -7.90 -9.41 13.89
N GLN A 196 -9.17 -9.62 13.60
CA GLN A 196 -10.24 -8.73 14.03
C GLN A 196 -10.46 -8.92 15.53
N GLU A 197 -10.42 -7.81 16.26
CA GLU A 197 -10.67 -7.77 17.70
C GLU A 197 -12.16 -7.51 17.94
N VAL A 198 -12.80 -8.39 18.72
CA VAL A 198 -14.21 -8.28 19.11
C VAL A 198 -14.26 -8.14 20.63
N ILE A 199 -14.85 -7.06 21.10
CA ILE A 199 -15.10 -6.82 22.52
C ILE A 199 -16.36 -7.57 22.91
N TYR A 200 -16.28 -8.36 23.98
CA TYR A 200 -17.43 -9.01 24.59
C TYR A 200 -17.63 -8.49 26.01
N ILE A 201 -18.90 -8.38 26.41
CA ILE A 201 -19.32 -7.97 27.75
C ILE A 201 -20.10 -9.15 28.32
N ASP A 202 -19.50 -9.84 29.27
CA ASP A 202 -20.17 -10.91 30.02
C ASP A 202 -20.97 -10.28 31.15
N ILE A 203 -22.29 -10.41 31.09
CA ILE A 203 -23.19 -9.92 32.12
C ILE A 203 -23.60 -11.12 32.98
N GLU A 204 -22.80 -11.45 33.98
CA GLU A 204 -23.19 -12.45 34.99
C GLU A 204 -24.04 -11.79 36.08
N LYS A 205 -25.16 -12.43 36.44
CA LYS A 205 -26.17 -11.87 37.37
C LYS A 205 -25.66 -11.67 38.80
N GLU A 206 -24.55 -12.29 39.19
CA GLU A 206 -24.08 -12.31 40.59
C GLU A 206 -22.62 -11.84 40.79
N ALA A 207 -21.78 -11.78 39.75
CA ALA A 207 -20.34 -11.52 39.87
C ALA A 207 -19.86 -10.19 39.24
N GLY A 208 -20.77 -9.39 38.69
CA GLY A 208 -20.44 -8.17 37.96
C GLY A 208 -20.22 -8.41 36.46
N SER A 209 -20.17 -7.32 35.69
CA SER A 209 -19.96 -7.39 34.24
C SER A 209 -18.46 -7.53 33.93
N GLY A 210 -18.06 -8.62 33.28
CA GLY A 210 -16.70 -8.80 32.75
C GLY A 210 -16.59 -8.23 31.35
N VAL A 211 -15.45 -7.62 31.00
CA VAL A 211 -15.18 -7.16 29.64
C VAL A 211 -13.89 -7.80 29.15
N GLY A 212 -13.92 -8.37 27.96
CA GLY A 212 -12.75 -8.97 27.35
C GLY A 212 -12.70 -8.78 25.85
N ILE A 213 -11.59 -9.20 25.25
CA ILE A 213 -11.38 -9.17 23.80
C ILE A 213 -11.18 -10.59 23.30
N ARG A 214 -11.86 -10.94 22.21
CA ARG A 214 -11.61 -12.15 21.41
C ARG A 214 -11.06 -11.74 20.06
N GLU A 215 -10.07 -12.47 19.59
CA GLU A 215 -9.42 -12.22 18.30
C GLU A 215 -9.85 -13.30 17.31
N TYR A 216 -10.38 -12.86 16.17
CA TYR A 216 -10.85 -13.72 15.10
C TYR A 216 -10.06 -13.46 13.84
N ASP A 217 -9.95 -14.50 13.02
CA ASP A 217 -9.47 -14.31 11.67
C ASP A 217 -10.41 -13.39 10.90
N PHE A 218 -9.85 -12.38 10.26
CA PHE A 218 -10.62 -11.57 9.34
C PHE A 218 -10.86 -12.39 8.07
N THR A 219 -12.14 -12.50 7.71
CA THR A 219 -12.58 -13.17 6.49
C THR A 219 -13.02 -12.12 5.49
N VAL A 220 -12.49 -12.20 4.28
CA VAL A 220 -12.89 -11.36 3.18
C VAL A 220 -13.80 -12.16 2.26
N VAL A 221 -14.91 -11.56 1.87
CA VAL A 221 -15.91 -12.15 0.97
C VAL A 221 -15.80 -11.48 -0.40
N LYS A 222 -15.57 -12.26 -1.45
CA LYS A 222 -15.62 -11.79 -2.84
C LYS A 222 -17.05 -11.50 -3.27
N GLU A 223 -17.21 -10.72 -4.34
CA GLU A 223 -18.50 -10.54 -5.02
C GLU A 223 -19.13 -11.87 -5.47
N THR A 224 -18.32 -12.90 -5.71
CA THR A 224 -18.79 -14.26 -6.04
C THR A 224 -19.34 -15.04 -4.84
N GLY A 225 -19.31 -14.46 -3.64
CA GLY A 225 -19.65 -15.13 -2.37
C GLY A 225 -18.54 -16.03 -1.81
N ALA A 226 -17.37 -16.07 -2.44
CA ALA A 226 -16.25 -16.89 -1.95
C ALA A 226 -15.55 -16.19 -0.79
N GLU A 227 -15.37 -16.92 0.31
CA GLU A 227 -14.75 -16.44 1.54
C GLU A 227 -13.30 -16.93 1.68
N PHE A 228 -12.42 -16.08 2.19
CA PHE A 228 -11.05 -16.47 2.52
C PHE A 228 -10.51 -15.67 3.71
N ARG A 229 -9.70 -16.36 4.51
CA ARG A 229 -8.97 -15.79 5.63
C ARG A 229 -7.88 -14.83 5.13
N ALA A 230 -7.86 -13.64 5.70
CA ALA A 230 -7.01 -12.54 5.25
C ALA A 230 -5.98 -12.08 6.29
N SER A 231 -6.12 -12.32 7.60
CA SER A 231 -5.18 -11.82 8.63
C SER A 231 -3.76 -12.47 8.54
N TYR A 232 -2.96 -12.13 7.53
CA TYR A 232 -1.81 -12.94 7.11
C TYR A 232 -0.60 -12.91 8.06
N PHE A 233 -0.25 -11.72 8.56
CA PHE A 233 0.97 -11.56 9.34
C PHE A 233 0.81 -12.03 10.78
N ASP A 234 -0.39 -11.93 11.33
CA ASP A 234 -0.66 -12.42 12.68
C ASP A 234 -0.88 -13.94 12.76
N ASN A 235 -1.28 -14.55 11.63
CA ASN A 235 -1.52 -15.99 11.53
C ASN A 235 -0.30 -16.81 11.10
N PHE A 236 0.88 -16.20 11.06
CA PHE A 236 2.17 -16.82 10.66
C PHE A 236 2.20 -17.46 9.26
N TYR A 237 1.18 -17.23 8.41
CA TYR A 237 1.13 -17.79 7.05
C TYR A 237 2.31 -17.34 6.19
N PHE A 238 2.75 -16.08 6.36
CA PHE A 238 3.84 -15.49 5.59
C PHE A 238 4.95 -14.98 6.52
N SER A 239 5.52 -15.89 7.31
CA SER A 239 6.58 -15.57 8.29
C SER A 239 7.85 -14.95 7.70
N HIS A 240 8.03 -15.05 6.38
CA HIS A 240 9.13 -14.46 5.63
C HIS A 240 8.89 -13.02 5.17
N ILE A 241 7.69 -12.47 5.38
CA ILE A 241 7.39 -11.05 5.15
C ILE A 241 7.44 -10.34 6.50
N ASP A 242 8.26 -9.30 6.60
CA ASP A 242 8.43 -8.51 7.82
C ASP A 242 7.30 -7.47 8.00
N GLY A 243 6.65 -7.04 6.94
CA GLY A 243 5.39 -6.29 7.03
C GLY A 243 4.86 -5.78 5.70
N ALA A 244 3.71 -5.11 5.76
CA ALA A 244 3.11 -4.43 4.62
C ALA A 244 3.17 -2.92 4.82
N TRP A 245 3.70 -2.21 3.83
CA TRP A 245 3.69 -0.77 3.76
C TRP A 245 2.57 -0.31 2.84
N VAL A 246 1.55 0.38 3.35
CA VAL A 246 0.42 0.88 2.56
C VAL A 246 0.61 2.37 2.30
N VAL A 247 0.59 2.78 1.04
CA VAL A 247 0.70 4.18 0.62
C VAL A 247 -0.37 4.52 -0.41
N SER A 248 -0.70 5.81 -0.53
CA SER A 248 -1.35 6.34 -1.74
C SER A 248 -0.42 7.33 -2.43
N CYS A 249 0.13 6.90 -3.58
CA CYS A 249 1.02 7.73 -4.39
C CYS A 249 0.79 7.54 -5.89
N ASN A 250 0.61 8.68 -6.58
CA ASN A 250 0.67 8.82 -8.04
C ASN A 250 1.39 10.14 -8.39
N GLU A 251 1.41 10.53 -9.65
CA GLU A 251 2.05 11.76 -10.14
C GLU A 251 1.51 13.04 -9.48
N LYS A 252 0.24 13.06 -9.04
CA LYS A 252 -0.40 14.24 -8.43
C LYS A 252 -0.01 14.40 -6.97
N VAL A 253 0.19 13.30 -6.25
CA VAL A 253 0.38 13.29 -4.79
C VAL A 253 1.71 12.70 -4.33
N ARG A 254 2.68 12.45 -5.22
CA ARG A 254 3.99 11.84 -4.86
C ARG A 254 4.71 12.52 -3.71
N VAL A 255 4.70 13.86 -3.70
CA VAL A 255 5.36 14.65 -2.64
C VAL A 255 4.77 14.41 -1.26
N ASN A 256 3.59 13.79 -1.18
CA ASN A 256 2.88 13.52 0.06
C ASN A 256 3.36 12.25 0.78
N ILE A 257 4.14 11.35 0.14
CA ILE A 257 4.70 10.19 0.87
C ILE A 257 5.58 10.65 2.05
N ARG A 258 6.26 11.79 1.89
CA ARG A 258 7.21 12.35 2.87
C ARG A 258 6.60 13.30 3.88
N LYS A 259 5.36 13.73 3.67
CA LYS A 259 4.72 14.73 4.52
C LYS A 259 3.60 14.04 5.27
N PRO A 260 3.56 14.07 6.62
CA PRO A 260 2.29 13.91 7.32
C PRO A 260 1.43 15.09 6.87
N VAL A 261 0.55 14.87 5.89
CA VAL A 261 -0.09 15.97 5.16
C VAL A 261 -1.01 16.75 6.10
N TYR A 262 -1.54 16.12 7.15
CA TYR A 262 -2.23 16.74 8.28
C TYR A 262 -2.14 15.82 9.52
N GLU A 263 -2.18 16.38 10.73
CA GLU A 263 -2.27 15.60 12.00
C GLU A 263 -3.47 14.63 12.01
N HIS A 264 -4.46 14.83 11.13
CA HIS A 264 -5.66 14.01 11.00
C HIS A 264 -5.54 12.84 10.01
N ASP A 265 -4.46 12.75 9.22
CA ASP A 265 -4.27 11.68 8.22
C ASP A 265 -3.03 10.83 8.55
N ILE A 266 -3.01 10.30 9.77
CA ILE A 266 -1.94 9.45 10.31
C ILE A 266 -1.76 8.13 9.54
N TYR A 267 -2.67 7.80 8.61
CA TYR A 267 -2.72 6.51 7.95
C TYR A 267 -2.18 6.49 6.51
N ARG A 268 -1.81 7.63 5.93
CA ARG A 268 -1.43 7.77 4.50
C ARG A 268 -0.25 6.91 4.02
N ASN A 269 0.55 6.40 4.93
CA ASN A 269 1.83 5.72 4.71
C ASN A 269 2.12 4.81 5.91
N VAL A 270 1.30 3.78 6.12
CA VAL A 270 1.38 2.94 7.33
C VAL A 270 2.11 1.63 7.10
N PHE A 271 2.89 1.21 8.10
CA PHE A 271 3.54 -0.08 8.15
C PHE A 271 2.84 -1.03 9.10
N TYR A 272 2.25 -2.09 8.56
CA TYR A 272 1.70 -3.18 9.33
C TYR A 272 2.76 -4.27 9.53
N ALA A 273 3.37 -4.25 10.71
CA ALA A 273 4.41 -5.18 11.14
C ALA A 273 3.83 -6.55 11.52
N GLY A 274 4.43 -7.64 11.02
CA GLY A 274 4.16 -8.99 11.53
C GLY A 274 4.85 -9.26 12.87
N LYS A 275 4.46 -10.35 13.56
CA LYS A 275 5.09 -10.78 14.83
C LYS A 275 6.60 -11.01 14.72
N ASN A 276 7.07 -11.38 13.52
CA ASN A 276 8.48 -11.62 13.23
C ASN A 276 9.12 -10.45 12.46
N SER A 277 8.48 -9.28 12.44
CA SER A 277 9.00 -8.12 11.72
C SER A 277 10.39 -7.76 12.23
N LYS A 278 11.32 -7.60 11.30
CA LYS A 278 12.66 -7.11 11.58
C LYS A 278 12.89 -5.69 11.08
N ALA A 279 11.84 -4.96 10.68
CA ALA A 279 11.94 -3.56 10.30
C ALA A 279 12.20 -2.71 11.55
N SER A 280 13.28 -1.94 11.56
CA SER A 280 13.61 -1.05 12.68
C SER A 280 12.90 0.30 12.57
N ASP A 281 12.71 0.98 13.71
CA ASP A 281 12.20 2.36 13.73
C ASP A 281 13.08 3.31 12.90
N SER A 282 14.40 3.06 12.83
CA SER A 282 15.34 3.81 11.98
C SER A 282 15.00 3.68 10.50
N LEU A 283 14.64 2.47 10.04
CA LEU A 283 14.21 2.22 8.67
C LEU A 283 12.88 2.92 8.37
N LEU A 284 11.92 2.81 9.29
CA LEU A 284 10.60 3.46 9.14
C LEU A 284 10.74 4.98 9.08
N ALA A 285 11.56 5.57 9.96
CA ALA A 285 11.86 7.00 9.95
C ALA A 285 12.54 7.44 8.64
N ALA A 286 13.55 6.68 8.18
CA ALA A 286 14.28 7.00 6.94
C ALA A 286 13.37 6.93 5.70
N LEU A 287 12.46 5.96 5.65
CA LEU A 287 11.44 5.87 4.60
C LEU A 287 10.27 6.83 4.80
N SER A 288 10.22 7.58 5.92
CA SER A 288 9.07 8.39 6.32
C SER A 288 7.78 7.55 6.30
N ILE A 289 7.72 6.47 7.08
CA ILE A 289 6.59 5.55 7.19
C ILE A 289 6.09 5.55 8.63
N ASN A 290 4.78 5.66 8.83
CA ASN A 290 4.15 5.61 10.13
C ASN A 290 3.87 4.17 10.55
N SER A 291 4.03 3.86 11.84
CA SER A 291 3.41 2.65 12.40
C SER A 291 1.98 2.98 12.84
N PRO A 292 1.00 2.08 12.63
CA PRO A 292 -0.33 2.26 13.18
C PRO A 292 -0.25 2.46 14.68
N ALA A 293 -1.00 3.45 15.19
CA ALA A 293 -1.12 3.63 16.62
C ALA A 293 -1.74 2.38 17.26
N SER A 294 -1.22 1.97 18.41
CA SER A 294 -1.90 0.99 19.25
C SER A 294 -3.24 1.57 19.68
N ASP A 295 -4.33 0.85 19.47
CA ASP A 295 -5.65 1.27 19.94
C ASP A 295 -5.65 1.29 21.47
N GLY A 296 -5.57 2.51 22.03
CA GLY A 296 -5.48 2.72 23.48
C GLY A 296 -6.69 2.17 24.24
N PHE A 297 -7.85 2.11 23.58
CA PHE A 297 -9.08 1.54 24.15
C PHE A 297 -8.96 0.01 24.27
N ILE A 298 -8.54 -0.66 23.20
CA ILE A 298 -8.30 -2.11 23.17
C ILE A 298 -7.18 -2.50 24.14
N ALA A 299 -6.07 -1.74 24.14
CA ALA A 299 -4.94 -1.97 25.05
C ALA A 299 -5.36 -1.83 26.52
N HIS A 300 -6.23 -0.85 26.84
CA HIS A 300 -6.78 -0.69 28.18
C HIS A 300 -7.60 -1.92 28.60
N ILE A 301 -8.52 -2.40 27.75
CA ILE A 301 -9.35 -3.57 28.04
C ILE A 301 -8.48 -4.82 28.22
N LYS A 302 -7.48 -5.05 27.34
CA LYS A 302 -6.54 -6.18 27.47
C LYS A 302 -5.78 -6.15 28.80
N THR A 303 -5.42 -4.96 29.28
CA THR A 303 -4.61 -4.79 30.50
C THR A 303 -5.44 -4.85 31.77
N HIS A 304 -6.65 -4.27 31.77
CA HIS A 304 -7.43 -4.06 32.99
C HIS A 304 -8.72 -4.90 33.08
N GLY A 305 -9.14 -5.57 32.00
CA GLY A 305 -10.36 -6.38 31.96
C GLY A 305 -11.66 -5.57 32.14
N LYS A 306 -11.63 -4.28 31.84
CA LYS A 306 -12.76 -3.34 31.97
C LYS A 306 -12.71 -2.25 30.90
N LEU A 307 -13.83 -1.54 30.71
CA LEU A 307 -13.87 -0.36 29.85
C LEU A 307 -13.09 0.82 30.49
N PRO A 308 -12.47 1.70 29.69
CA PRO A 308 -11.74 2.89 30.17
C PRO A 308 -12.59 3.88 30.95
#